data_AF-A0A1D3RQK0-F1
#
_entry.id   AF-A0A1D3RQK0-F1
#
_cell.length_a   1.000
_cell.length_b   1.000
_cell.length_c   1.000
_cell.angle_alpha   90.00
_cell.angle_beta   90.00
_cell.angle_gamma   90.00
#
_symmetry.space_group_name_H-M   'P 1'
#
loop_
_entity.id
_entity.type
_entity.pdbx_description
1 polymer ?
#
loop_
_entity_poly.entity_id
_entity_poly.type
_entity_poly.pdbx_seq_one_letter_code
_entity_poly.pdbx_strand_id
1 'polypeptide(L)'
;MHNFTKTLAAMTLLAPMSAHSLGVGTIKLHSALNQKLNAEIMLSLSAGEELADIKVSLASPDKFDQAGIAWNSFLAKIKLEPILKANGQVVLKYLS
;
A
#
# COMPACT_ATOMS: atom_id res chain seq x y z
N MET A 1 9.95 -35.99 33.60
CA MET A 1 9.00 -35.63 32.52
C MET A 1 8.90 -34.11 32.31
N HIS A 2 10.00 -33.34 32.39
CA HIS A 2 9.98 -31.86 32.30
C HIS A 2 10.68 -31.33 31.02
N ASN A 3 11.28 -32.24 30.26
CA ASN A 3 12.07 -32.01 29.07
C ASN A 3 11.21 -31.97 27.79
N PHE A 4 10.08 -32.70 27.77
CA PHE A 4 9.11 -32.70 26.67
C PHE A 4 8.38 -31.36 26.51
N THR A 5 8.09 -30.69 27.63
CA THR A 5 7.40 -29.39 27.61
C THR A 5 8.29 -28.30 27.01
N LYS A 6 9.62 -28.38 27.20
CA LYS A 6 10.58 -27.44 26.60
C LYS A 6 10.72 -27.62 25.09
N THR A 7 10.71 -28.86 24.58
CA THR A 7 10.77 -29.12 23.13
C THR A 7 9.47 -28.76 22.41
N LEU A 8 8.30 -28.96 23.04
CA LEU A 8 7.02 -28.55 22.47
C LEU A 8 6.89 -27.01 22.38
N ALA A 9 7.39 -26.28 23.38
CA ALA A 9 7.37 -24.81 23.37
C ALA A 9 8.32 -24.19 22.32
N ALA A 10 9.42 -24.87 21.96
CA ALA A 10 10.33 -24.41 20.91
C ALA A 10 9.72 -24.54 19.50
N MET A 11 8.81 -25.49 19.28
CA MET A 11 8.17 -25.70 17.97
C MET A 11 7.12 -24.64 17.63
N THR A 12 6.44 -24.05 18.62
CA THR A 12 5.45 -22.98 18.39
C THR A 12 6.08 -21.65 17.95
N LEU A 13 7.36 -21.41 18.27
CA LEU A 13 8.11 -20.23 17.80
C LEU A 13 8.49 -20.32 16.30
N LEU A 14 8.39 -21.51 15.69
CA LEU A 14 8.66 -21.76 14.27
C LEU A 14 7.40 -21.70 13.41
N ALA A 15 6.22 -21.42 13.99
CA ALA A 15 5.02 -21.21 13.21
C ALA A 15 5.26 -20.03 12.25
N PRO A 16 5.10 -20.22 10.92
CA PRO A 16 5.28 -19.13 9.97
C PRO A 16 4.26 -18.04 10.31
N MET A 17 4.77 -16.89 10.75
CA MET A 17 3.96 -15.71 10.95
C MET A 17 3.49 -15.26 9.57
N SER A 18 2.21 -15.46 9.28
CA SER A 18 1.60 -15.05 8.02
C SER A 18 1.89 -13.57 7.80
N ALA A 19 2.77 -13.25 6.84
CA ALA A 19 3.07 -11.87 6.50
C ALA A 19 2.05 -11.41 5.45
N HIS A 20 1.18 -10.48 5.84
CA HIS A 20 0.32 -9.77 4.89
C HIS A 20 1.19 -8.77 4.14
N SER A 21 1.46 -9.04 2.85
CA SER A 21 2.26 -8.16 2.01
C SER A 21 1.39 -7.42 1.02
N LEU A 22 1.41 -6.09 1.10
CA LEU A 22 0.84 -5.23 0.06
C LEU A 22 1.95 -4.81 -0.90
N GLY A 23 1.92 -5.34 -2.12
CA GLY A 23 2.84 -4.94 -3.17
C GLY A 23 2.41 -3.62 -3.79
N VAL A 24 3.31 -2.64 -3.86
CA VAL A 24 3.10 -1.38 -4.59
C VAL A 24 3.87 -1.45 -5.90
N GLY A 25 3.14 -1.47 -7.01
CA GLY A 25 3.68 -1.53 -8.36
C GLY A 25 4.03 -0.13 -8.92
N THR A 26 4.25 -0.10 -10.23
CA THR A 26 4.67 1.12 -10.94
C THR A 26 3.54 2.14 -11.04
N ILE A 27 3.92 3.43 -11.02
CA ILE A 27 3.03 4.55 -11.34
C ILE A 27 2.89 4.63 -12.86
N LYS A 28 1.66 4.65 -13.37
CA LYS A 28 1.35 4.94 -14.78
C LYS A 28 0.64 6.27 -14.88
N LEU A 29 1.18 7.19 -15.69
CA LEU A 29 0.56 8.48 -15.97
C LEU A 29 -0.28 8.40 -17.24
N HIS A 30 -1.51 8.86 -17.16
CA HIS A 30 -2.50 8.87 -18.23
C HIS A 30 -2.85 10.30 -18.68
N SER A 31 -2.25 11.33 -18.08
CA SER A 31 -2.45 12.74 -18.42
C SER A 31 -1.25 13.31 -19.19
N ALA A 32 -1.54 14.15 -20.19
CA ALA A 32 -0.52 14.91 -20.91
C ALA A 32 -0.08 16.17 -20.14
N LEU A 33 0.95 16.85 -20.65
CA LEU A 33 1.38 18.14 -20.12
C LEU A 33 0.23 19.15 -20.21
N ASN A 34 -0.05 19.87 -19.13
CA ASN A 34 -1.16 20.83 -18.99
C ASN A 34 -2.58 20.22 -18.92
N GLN A 35 -2.70 18.95 -18.53
CA GLN A 35 -3.98 18.33 -18.19
C GLN A 35 -4.09 18.07 -16.68
N LYS A 36 -5.32 17.85 -16.20
CA LYS A 36 -5.52 17.35 -14.84
C LYS A 36 -4.75 16.06 -14.65
N LEU A 37 -4.07 15.93 -13.52
CA LEU A 37 -3.25 14.77 -13.22
C LEU A 37 -4.15 13.54 -13.12
N ASN A 38 -3.91 12.58 -14.01
CA ASN A 38 -4.57 11.28 -14.02
C ASN A 38 -3.47 10.23 -14.01
N ALA A 39 -3.30 9.57 -12.88
CA ALA A 39 -2.31 8.52 -12.71
C ALA A 39 -2.96 7.32 -12.02
N GLU A 40 -2.33 6.17 -12.20
CA GLU A 40 -2.73 4.93 -11.55
C GLU A 40 -1.51 4.25 -10.96
N ILE A 41 -1.61 3.75 -9.72
CA ILE A 41 -0.62 2.85 -9.12
C ILE A 41 -1.22 1.48 -8.99
N MET A 42 -0.53 0.48 -9.54
CA MET A 42 -0.94 -0.91 -9.36
C MET A 42 -0.68 -1.36 -7.93
N LEU A 43 -1.68 -1.97 -7.29
CA LEU A 43 -1.51 -2.65 -6.02
C LEU A 43 -1.63 -4.15 -6.24
N SER A 44 -0.68 -4.90 -5.68
CA SER A 44 -0.68 -6.36 -5.64
C SER A 44 -1.09 -6.81 -4.26
N LEU A 45 -2.29 -7.39 -4.15
CA LEU A 45 -2.80 -7.93 -2.90
C LEU A 45 -2.36 -9.39 -2.75
N SER A 46 -2.03 -9.78 -1.52
CA SER A 46 -1.81 -11.17 -1.14
C SER A 46 -3.14 -11.93 -1.03
N ALA A 47 -3.07 -13.26 -1.05
CA ALA A 47 -4.26 -14.09 -0.93
C ALA A 47 -5.00 -13.81 0.39
N GLY A 48 -6.28 -13.44 0.29
CA GLY A 48 -7.14 -13.13 1.44
C GLY A 48 -7.17 -11.66 1.88
N GLU A 49 -6.47 -10.75 1.19
CA GLU A 49 -6.62 -9.31 1.41
C GLU A 49 -7.76 -8.76 0.54
N GLU A 50 -8.67 -8.00 1.15
CA GLU A 50 -9.74 -7.29 0.43
C GLU A 50 -9.40 -5.82 0.23
N LEU A 51 -9.99 -5.19 -0.78
CA LEU A 51 -9.81 -3.76 -1.03
C LEU A 51 -10.27 -2.90 0.16
N ALA A 52 -11.25 -3.38 0.91
CA ALA A 52 -11.79 -2.71 2.09
C ALA A 52 -10.79 -2.61 3.24
N ASP A 53 -9.81 -3.52 3.30
CA ASP A 53 -8.78 -3.54 4.34
C ASP A 53 -7.63 -2.57 4.05
N ILE A 54 -7.57 -2.02 2.83
CA ILE A 54 -6.49 -1.15 2.38
C ILE A 54 -6.87 0.31 2.61
N LYS A 55 -6.17 0.95 3.54
CA LYS A 55 -6.25 2.40 3.73
C LYS A 55 -5.12 3.10 2.98
N VAL A 56 -5.49 3.99 2.07
CA VAL A 56 -4.52 4.83 1.36
C VAL A 56 -4.75 6.29 1.71
N SER A 57 -3.67 6.97 2.07
CA SER A 57 -3.69 8.40 2.37
C SER A 57 -2.34 9.01 2.01
N LEU A 58 -2.35 10.28 1.63
CA LEU A 58 -1.12 11.06 1.47
C LEU A 58 -0.48 11.27 2.85
N ALA A 59 0.84 11.16 2.93
CA ALA A 59 1.56 11.45 4.17
C ALA A 59 1.45 12.93 4.55
N SER A 60 1.61 13.23 5.84
CA SER A 60 1.57 14.61 6.34
C SER A 60 2.79 15.41 5.87
N PRO A 61 2.70 16.76 5.77
CA PRO A 61 3.83 17.60 5.40
C PRO A 61 5.10 17.35 6.23
N ASP A 62 4.95 17.08 7.53
CA ASP A 62 6.09 16.76 8.42
C ASP A 62 6.86 15.52 7.98
N LYS A 63 6.17 14.53 7.39
CA LYS A 63 6.81 13.32 6.85
C LYS A 63 7.59 13.59 5.58
N PHE A 64 7.17 14.58 4.78
CA PHE A 64 7.91 15.03 3.61
C PHE A 64 9.19 15.75 4.03
N ASP A 65 9.09 16.63 5.03
CA ASP A 65 10.25 17.32 5.60
C ASP A 65 11.28 16.33 6.19
N GLN A 66 10.81 15.33 6.96
CA GLN A 66 11.66 14.24 7.47
C GLN A 66 12.35 13.44 6.35
N ALA A 67 11.72 13.32 5.18
CA ALA A 67 12.29 12.64 4.02
C ALA A 67 13.18 13.56 3.16
N GLY A 68 13.33 14.83 3.52
CA GLY A 68 14.04 15.83 2.71
C GLY A 68 13.34 16.18 1.40
N ILE A 69 12.03 15.92 1.30
CA ILE A 69 11.22 16.17 0.12
C ILE A 69 10.44 17.47 0.33
N ALA A 70 10.56 18.40 -0.62
CA ALA A 70 9.80 19.65 -0.55
C ALA A 70 8.29 19.40 -0.67
N TRP A 71 7.53 19.92 0.30
CA TRP A 71 6.07 19.88 0.24
C TRP A 71 5.54 20.86 -0.82
N ASN A 72 4.59 20.40 -1.64
CA ASN A 72 3.90 21.23 -2.61
C ASN A 72 2.39 21.24 -2.29
N SER A 73 1.80 22.43 -2.18
CA SER A 73 0.36 22.62 -1.93
C SER A 73 -0.55 21.95 -2.96
N PHE A 74 -0.04 21.63 -4.16
CA PHE A 74 -0.75 20.79 -5.14
C PHE A 74 -0.99 19.37 -4.60
N LEU A 75 -0.03 18.79 -3.88
CA LEU A 75 -0.16 17.46 -3.28
C LEU A 75 -1.34 17.40 -2.30
N ALA A 76 -1.60 18.50 -1.57
CA ALA A 76 -2.72 18.59 -0.64
C ALA A 76 -4.11 18.45 -1.31
N LYS A 77 -4.21 18.68 -2.62
CA LYS A 77 -5.45 18.56 -3.39
C LYS A 77 -5.65 17.16 -3.99
N ILE A 78 -4.65 16.29 -3.90
CA ILE A 78 -4.68 14.96 -4.49
C ILE A 78 -5.62 14.07 -3.69
N LYS A 79 -6.57 13.45 -4.39
CA LYS A 79 -7.40 12.36 -3.85
C LYS A 79 -6.87 11.03 -4.35
N LEU A 80 -6.70 10.11 -3.41
CA LEU A 80 -6.26 8.73 -3.65
C LEU A 80 -7.46 7.83 -3.42
N GLU A 81 -7.93 7.18 -4.48
CA GLU A 81 -9.07 6.26 -4.40
C GLU A 81 -8.64 4.87 -4.87
N PRO A 82 -8.68 3.85 -3.98
CA PRO A 82 -8.49 2.47 -4.38
C PRO A 82 -9.70 1.98 -5.17
N ILE A 83 -9.47 1.52 -6.39
CA ILE A 83 -10.51 0.98 -7.28
C ILE A 83 -10.13 -0.41 -7.77
N LEU A 84 -11.11 -1.30 -7.85
CA LEU A 84 -10.98 -2.60 -8.51
C LEU A 84 -11.33 -2.44 -10.00
N LYS A 85 -10.38 -2.73 -10.88
CA LYS A 85 -10.62 -2.69 -12.32
C LYS A 85 -11.32 -3.96 -12.80
N ALA A 86 -11.93 -3.86 -13.98
CA ALA A 86 -12.61 -4.99 -14.65
C ALA A 86 -11.70 -6.20 -14.93
N ASN A 87 -10.38 -5.99 -15.00
CA ASN A 87 -9.39 -7.06 -15.14
C ASN A 87 -8.98 -7.70 -13.79
N GLY A 88 -9.68 -7.39 -12.68
CA GLY A 88 -9.37 -7.88 -11.34
C GLY A 88 -8.18 -7.19 -10.67
N GLN A 89 -7.57 -6.20 -11.32
CA GLN A 89 -6.42 -5.48 -10.78
C GLN A 89 -6.88 -4.35 -9.87
N VAL A 90 -6.27 -4.26 -8.69
CA VAL A 90 -6.46 -3.11 -7.81
C VAL A 90 -5.53 -2.00 -8.26
N VAL A 91 -6.08 -0.81 -8.48
CA VAL A 91 -5.27 0.38 -8.74
C VAL A 91 -5.66 1.53 -7.81
N LEU A 92 -4.69 2.34 -7.43
CA LEU A 92 -4.93 3.64 -6.82
C LEU A 92 -5.03 4.68 -7.91
N LYS A 93 -6.22 5.27 -8.05
CA LYS A 93 -6.44 6.34 -9.00
C LYS A 93 -6.10 7.69 -8.38
N TYR A 94 -5.37 8.49 -9.13
CA TYR A 94 -5.04 9.87 -8.82
C TYR A 94 -5.94 10.80 -9.60
N LEU A 95 -6.58 11.73 -8.89
CA LEU A 95 -7.36 12.81 -9.49
C LEU A 95 -7.00 14.13 -8.78
N SER A 96 -6.60 15.14 -9.57
CA SER A 96 -6.39 16.54 -9.15
C SER A 96 -7.38 17.49 -9.82
#